data_AF-A0A953BMN0-F1
#
_entry.id   AF-A0A953BMN0-F1
#
_cell.length_a   1.000
_cell.length_b   1.000
_cell.length_c   1.000
_cell.angle_alpha   90.00
_cell.angle_beta   90.00
_cell.angle_gamma   90.00
#
_symmetry.space_group_name_H-M   'P 1'
#
loop_
_entity.id
_entity.type
_entity.pdbx_description
1 polymer ?
#
loop_
_entity_poly.entity_id
_entity_poly.type
_entity_poly.pdbx_seq_one_letter_code
_entity_poly.pdbx_strand_id
1 'polypeptide(L)'
;MALNRFDLYTICVQDVAGAARFLAAVHGGSPRDLREDFSGAAGICGAWVALDPAARAIAVDRDPEPLRHAPGNPRITIVRGDVLEVGSKADVIAALNFPIGYWHTRAELMRYLSLSRRRLRPGGVLVVDLYGGAGAFQPGISTRRLRGPSGERILYEWDQEDGDEVTGMVHNAIHFRVTTRGGRTRVFRRAFEYHWRLWSIPELRDAMNEAGFTSVEVHDRLGDAVDSDGRLHVRPMGADDRLDEEWVVYVTGRC
;
A
#
# COMPACT_ATOMS: atom_id res chain seq x y z
N MET A 1 13.04 17.49 15.03
CA MET A 1 13.51 17.66 13.63
C MET A 1 12.31 18.14 12.81
N ALA A 2 12.51 18.96 11.76
CA ALA A 2 11.38 19.42 10.95
C ALA A 2 10.86 18.29 10.05
N LEU A 3 9.56 18.00 10.08
CA LEU A 3 8.94 16.95 9.26
C LEU A 3 9.18 17.22 7.76
N ASN A 4 9.63 16.20 7.02
CA ASN A 4 9.71 16.19 5.56
C ASN A 4 8.44 15.57 4.93
N ARG A 5 8.34 15.54 3.59
CA ARG A 5 7.13 15.03 2.92
C ARG A 5 6.88 13.54 3.13
N PHE A 6 7.94 12.74 3.27
CA PHE A 6 7.85 11.30 3.53
C PHE A 6 7.46 11.03 4.99
N ASP A 7 7.96 11.81 5.95
CA ASP A 7 7.48 11.74 7.34
C ASP A 7 5.96 12.01 7.39
N LEU A 8 5.50 13.02 6.65
CA LEU A 8 4.08 13.39 6.57
C LEU A 8 3.25 12.31 5.88
N TYR A 9 3.78 11.67 4.84
CA TYR A 9 3.13 10.55 4.18
C TYR A 9 2.93 9.38 5.14
N THR A 10 3.96 8.99 5.86
CA THR A 10 3.88 7.93 6.88
C THR A 10 2.88 8.28 7.99
N ILE A 11 2.83 9.54 8.44
CA ILE A 11 1.91 9.97 9.49
C ILE A 11 0.45 10.02 9.02
N CYS A 12 0.20 10.51 7.80
CA CYS A 12 -1.15 10.87 7.37
C CYS A 12 -1.81 9.79 6.51
N VAL A 13 -1.01 9.01 5.79
CA VAL A 13 -1.47 8.14 4.70
C VAL A 13 -1.30 6.67 5.07
N GLN A 14 -0.17 6.27 5.61
CA GLN A 14 0.13 4.86 5.87
C GLN A 14 -0.14 4.44 7.32
N ASP A 15 -0.92 3.38 7.53
CA ASP A 15 -0.89 2.60 8.76
C ASP A 15 0.13 1.45 8.62
N VAL A 16 1.43 1.77 8.72
CA VAL A 16 2.50 0.79 8.47
C VAL A 16 2.46 -0.40 9.44
N ALA A 17 2.04 -0.16 10.69
CA ALA A 17 1.95 -1.21 11.71
C ALA A 17 0.71 -2.09 11.52
N GLY A 18 -0.43 -1.49 11.14
CA GLY A 18 -1.61 -2.23 10.71
C GLY A 18 -1.31 -3.07 9.47
N ALA A 19 -0.70 -2.47 8.44
CA ALA A 19 -0.32 -3.17 7.21
C ALA A 19 0.60 -4.36 7.47
N ALA A 20 1.67 -4.20 8.24
CA ALA A 20 2.57 -5.32 8.53
C ALA A 20 1.87 -6.47 9.26
N ARG A 21 0.99 -6.17 10.24
CA ARG A 21 0.20 -7.20 10.94
C ARG A 21 -0.83 -7.86 10.02
N PHE A 22 -1.49 -7.07 9.17
CA PHE A 22 -2.42 -7.56 8.15
C PHE A 22 -1.74 -8.56 7.22
N LEU A 23 -0.58 -8.19 6.67
CA LEU A 23 0.19 -9.04 5.75
C LEU A 23 0.59 -10.38 6.40
N ALA A 24 0.97 -10.35 7.69
CA ALA A 24 1.30 -11.57 8.43
C ALA A 24 0.05 -12.44 8.66
N ALA A 25 -1.07 -11.81 9.03
CA ALA A 25 -2.34 -12.48 9.28
C ALA A 25 -2.94 -13.10 8.01
N VAL A 26 -2.92 -12.37 6.89
CA VAL A 26 -3.40 -12.85 5.59
C VAL A 26 -2.60 -14.08 5.14
N HIS A 27 -1.28 -14.08 5.30
CA HIS A 27 -0.50 -15.28 5.01
C HIS A 27 -0.95 -16.48 5.88
N GLY A 28 -1.23 -16.26 7.16
CA GLY A 28 -1.84 -17.23 8.08
C GLY A 28 -0.89 -18.31 8.63
N GLY A 29 0.27 -18.51 7.99
CA GLY A 29 1.38 -19.33 8.51
C GLY A 29 2.38 -18.54 9.38
N SER A 30 3.67 -18.82 9.23
CA SER A 30 4.77 -18.08 9.86
C SER A 30 5.68 -17.44 8.82
N PRO A 31 5.19 -16.44 8.06
CA PRO A 31 5.98 -15.79 7.02
C PRO A 31 7.16 -15.05 7.65
N ARG A 32 8.33 -15.12 7.01
CA ARG A 32 9.56 -14.47 7.49
C ARG A 32 10.04 -13.38 6.56
N ASP A 33 9.92 -13.59 5.26
CA ASP A 33 10.42 -12.69 4.24
C ASP A 33 9.28 -11.90 3.58
N LEU A 34 9.26 -10.59 3.82
CA LEU A 34 8.41 -9.64 3.12
C LEU A 34 9.19 -9.00 1.96
N ARG A 35 8.52 -8.78 0.84
CA ARG A 35 8.95 -7.85 -0.20
C ARG A 35 7.90 -6.76 -0.37
N GLU A 36 8.29 -5.52 -0.16
CA GLU A 36 7.48 -4.33 -0.41
C GLU A 36 7.85 -3.78 -1.79
N ASP A 37 6.96 -3.98 -2.76
CA ASP A 37 7.04 -3.37 -4.09
C ASP A 37 6.49 -1.94 -4.04
N PHE A 38 7.12 -1.01 -4.78
CA PHE A 38 6.81 0.42 -4.72
C PHE A 38 6.96 0.97 -3.30
N SER A 39 8.02 0.56 -2.62
CA SER A 39 8.18 0.71 -1.17
C SER A 39 8.23 2.14 -0.67
N GLY A 40 8.53 3.12 -1.53
CA GLY A 40 8.77 4.49 -1.12
C GLY A 40 9.81 4.54 0.00
N ALA A 41 9.39 4.99 1.18
CA ALA A 41 10.25 5.10 2.36
C ALA A 41 10.38 3.77 3.14
N ALA A 42 9.94 2.64 2.58
CA ALA A 42 10.04 1.30 3.16
C ALA A 42 9.43 1.19 4.57
N GLY A 43 8.32 1.89 4.79
CA GLY A 43 7.67 1.98 6.09
C GLY A 43 7.13 0.62 6.54
N ILE A 44 6.53 -0.14 5.63
CA ILE A 44 5.99 -1.47 5.92
C ILE A 44 7.12 -2.46 6.18
N CYS A 45 8.23 -2.39 5.44
CA CYS A 45 9.44 -3.16 5.74
C CYS A 45 9.93 -2.93 7.17
N GLY A 46 9.96 -1.67 7.62
CA GLY A 46 10.34 -1.29 8.99
C GLY A 46 9.43 -1.91 10.05
N ALA A 47 8.11 -1.81 9.85
CA ALA A 47 7.13 -2.41 10.73
C ALA A 47 7.22 -3.95 10.73
N TRP A 48 7.41 -4.57 9.57
CA TRP A 48 7.53 -6.02 9.42
C TRP A 48 8.69 -6.59 10.23
N VAL A 49 9.90 -6.04 10.10
CA VAL A 49 11.06 -6.52 10.87
C VAL A 49 10.93 -6.24 12.36
N ALA A 50 10.06 -5.33 12.77
CA ALA A 50 9.75 -5.09 14.19
C ALA A 50 8.78 -6.12 14.78
N LEU A 51 7.97 -6.81 13.96
CA LEU A 51 7.03 -7.84 14.44
C LEU A 51 7.73 -9.11 14.94
N ASP A 52 8.81 -9.52 14.28
CA ASP A 52 9.54 -10.74 14.63
C ASP A 52 11.06 -10.52 14.46
N PRO A 53 11.90 -10.91 15.45
CA PRO A 53 13.36 -10.80 15.35
C PRO A 53 13.98 -11.61 14.20
N ALA A 54 13.31 -12.65 13.72
CA ALA A 54 13.71 -13.47 12.59
C ALA A 54 13.13 -12.99 11.24
N ALA A 55 12.22 -12.02 11.24
CA ALA A 55 11.69 -11.45 10.01
C ALA A 55 12.76 -10.64 9.26
N ARG A 56 12.68 -10.70 7.93
CA ARG A 56 13.49 -9.95 6.97
C ARG A 56 12.59 -9.26 5.96
N ALA A 57 13.06 -8.17 5.38
CA ALA A 57 12.30 -7.44 4.38
C ALA A 57 13.17 -7.00 3.19
N ILE A 58 12.53 -6.84 2.03
CA ILE A 58 13.12 -6.33 0.81
C ILE A 58 12.29 -5.13 0.35
N ALA A 59 12.87 -3.95 0.35
CA ALA A 59 12.25 -2.72 -0.13
C ALA A 59 12.65 -2.49 -1.58
N VAL A 60 11.70 -2.49 -2.51
CA VAL A 60 11.94 -2.27 -3.94
C VAL A 60 11.28 -0.97 -4.37
N ASP A 61 12.09 -0.03 -4.89
CA ASP A 61 11.58 1.20 -5.50
C ASP A 61 12.52 1.69 -6.61
N ARG A 62 11.98 2.38 -7.62
CA ARG A 62 12.79 3.00 -8.67
C ARG A 62 13.34 4.35 -8.23
N ASP A 63 12.59 5.08 -7.39
CA ASP A 63 12.94 6.42 -6.96
C ASP A 63 13.98 6.38 -5.82
N PRO A 64 15.19 6.90 -6.02
CA PRO A 64 16.19 6.96 -4.96
C PRO A 64 15.84 7.94 -3.84
N GLU A 65 14.91 8.88 -4.04
CA GLU A 65 14.55 9.87 -3.03
C GLU A 65 13.88 9.27 -1.79
N PRO A 66 12.73 8.59 -1.90
CA PRO A 66 12.08 8.02 -0.74
C PRO A 66 12.91 6.89 -0.11
N LEU A 67 13.69 6.13 -0.90
CA LEU A 67 14.58 5.09 -0.40
C LEU A 67 15.65 5.61 0.59
N ARG A 68 16.04 6.88 0.52
CA ARG A 68 16.96 7.49 1.52
C ARG A 68 16.35 7.61 2.91
N HIS A 69 15.03 7.51 3.00
CA HIS A 69 14.27 7.55 4.25
C HIS A 69 13.95 6.15 4.79
N ALA A 70 14.38 5.09 4.10
CA ALA A 70 14.20 3.72 4.56
C ALA A 70 14.85 3.51 5.95
N PRO A 71 14.25 2.69 6.83
CA PRO A 71 14.82 2.42 8.14
C PRO A 71 16.21 1.78 8.02
N GLY A 72 17.19 2.33 8.75
CA GLY A 72 18.54 1.78 8.83
C GLY A 72 18.57 0.49 9.67
N ASN A 73 18.15 -0.63 9.09
CA ASN A 73 18.10 -1.93 9.75
C ASN A 73 18.76 -2.99 8.87
N PRO A 74 19.73 -3.77 9.37
CA PRO A 74 20.45 -4.77 8.57
C PRO A 74 19.57 -5.93 8.06
N ARG A 75 18.33 -6.07 8.57
CA ARG A 75 17.35 -7.05 8.11
C ARG A 75 16.48 -6.54 6.95
N ILE A 76 16.65 -5.28 6.54
CA ILE A 76 15.98 -4.69 5.38
C ILE A 76 17.01 -4.57 4.25
N THR A 77 16.76 -5.25 3.15
CA THR A 77 17.53 -5.10 1.91
C THR A 77 16.87 -4.06 1.02
N ILE A 78 17.57 -2.96 0.73
CA ILE A 78 17.07 -1.91 -0.15
C ILE A 78 17.52 -2.23 -1.59
N VAL A 79 16.57 -2.29 -2.50
CA VAL A 79 16.81 -2.53 -3.93
C VAL A 79 16.26 -1.35 -4.72
N ARG A 80 17.16 -0.50 -5.22
CA ARG A 80 16.80 0.51 -6.20
C ARG A 80 16.64 -0.16 -7.56
N GLY A 81 15.41 -0.33 -8.04
CA GLY A 81 15.15 -1.00 -9.29
C GLY A 81 13.68 -1.09 -9.65
N ASP A 82 13.43 -1.56 -10.86
CA ASP A 82 12.08 -1.84 -11.34
C ASP A 82 11.54 -3.13 -10.69
N VAL A 83 10.33 -3.05 -10.12
CA VAL A 83 9.62 -4.21 -9.56
C VAL A 83 9.46 -5.33 -10.59
N LEU A 84 9.37 -5.01 -11.89
CA LEU A 84 9.31 -5.99 -12.97
C LEU A 84 10.63 -6.73 -13.21
N GLU A 85 11.76 -6.20 -12.76
CA GLU A 85 13.10 -6.76 -12.98
C GLU A 85 13.64 -7.48 -11.74
N VAL A 86 13.24 -7.07 -10.54
CA VAL A 86 13.72 -7.67 -9.29
C VAL A 86 13.26 -9.12 -9.13
N GLY A 87 14.20 -10.07 -9.14
CA GLY A 87 13.94 -11.51 -9.05
C GLY A 87 13.83 -12.09 -7.65
N SER A 88 14.06 -11.31 -6.59
CA SER A 88 14.04 -11.78 -5.20
C SER A 88 12.68 -12.39 -4.83
N LYS A 89 12.73 -13.59 -4.24
CA LYS A 89 11.54 -14.30 -3.75
C LYS A 89 11.22 -13.94 -2.31
N ALA A 90 9.93 -13.99 -1.95
CA ALA A 90 9.43 -13.68 -0.61
C ALA A 90 8.25 -14.61 -0.24
N ASP A 91 7.94 -14.69 1.07
CA ASP A 91 6.73 -15.35 1.55
C ASP A 91 5.51 -14.44 1.32
N VAL A 92 5.71 -13.13 1.44
CA VAL A 92 4.70 -12.10 1.17
C VAL A 92 5.27 -11.07 0.19
N ILE A 93 4.53 -10.76 -0.87
CA ILE A 93 4.77 -9.58 -1.71
C ILE A 93 3.64 -8.60 -1.46
N ALA A 94 3.95 -7.36 -1.12
CA ALA A 94 2.98 -6.31 -0.86
C ALA A 94 3.23 -5.14 -1.81
N ALA A 95 2.18 -4.68 -2.49
CA ALA A 95 2.19 -3.43 -3.25
C ALA A 95 0.97 -2.61 -2.81
N LEU A 96 1.18 -1.82 -1.75
CA LEU A 96 0.12 -1.09 -1.05
C LEU A 96 0.20 0.41 -1.31
N ASN A 97 -0.91 1.09 -1.09
CA ASN A 97 -1.22 2.47 -1.46
C ASN A 97 -1.35 2.71 -2.97
N PHE A 98 -2.14 1.83 -3.59
CA PHE A 98 -2.66 1.87 -4.95
C PHE A 98 -1.65 1.80 -6.12
N PRO A 99 -0.43 1.25 -5.96
CA PRO A 99 0.54 1.22 -7.05
C PRO A 99 0.12 0.31 -8.21
N ILE A 100 -0.90 -0.54 -8.03
CA ILE A 100 -1.49 -1.32 -9.12
C ILE A 100 -2.05 -0.41 -10.23
N GLY A 101 -2.42 0.83 -9.87
CA GLY A 101 -2.87 1.85 -10.81
C GLY A 101 -1.78 2.38 -11.72
N TYR A 102 -0.49 2.10 -11.47
CA TYR A 102 0.59 2.42 -12.41
C TYR A 102 0.59 1.53 -13.65
N TRP A 103 -0.16 0.43 -13.65
CA TRP A 103 -0.37 -0.40 -14.83
C TRP A 103 -1.59 0.08 -15.59
N HIS A 104 -1.36 0.87 -16.63
CA HIS A 104 -2.43 1.49 -17.41
C HIS A 104 -3.07 0.53 -18.42
N THR A 105 -2.40 -0.58 -18.73
CA THR A 105 -2.94 -1.62 -19.62
C THR A 105 -3.07 -2.97 -18.91
N ARG A 106 -4.01 -3.79 -19.39
CA ARG A 106 -4.16 -5.18 -18.92
C ARG A 106 -2.90 -6.01 -19.13
N ALA A 107 -2.18 -5.79 -20.23
CA ALA A 107 -0.94 -6.50 -20.51
C ALA A 107 0.14 -6.21 -19.46
N GLU A 108 0.27 -4.96 -19.02
CA GLU A 108 1.19 -4.57 -17.94
C GLU A 108 0.77 -5.14 -16.59
N LEU A 109 -0.54 -5.05 -16.26
CA LEU A 109 -1.09 -5.64 -15.04
C LEU A 109 -0.80 -7.15 -15.00
N MET A 110 -1.12 -7.88 -16.07
CA MET A 110 -0.89 -9.31 -16.19
C MET A 110 0.60 -9.65 -16.08
N ARG A 111 1.48 -8.82 -16.66
CA ARG A 111 2.93 -9.00 -16.54
C ARG A 111 3.37 -8.88 -15.08
N TYR A 112 2.91 -7.86 -14.37
CA TYR A 112 3.21 -7.68 -12.94
C TYR A 112 2.69 -8.88 -12.12
N LEU A 113 1.41 -9.21 -12.22
CA LEU A 113 0.78 -10.30 -11.46
C LEU A 113 1.47 -11.65 -11.73
N SER A 114 1.77 -11.97 -12.99
CA SER A 114 2.45 -13.21 -13.38
C SER A 114 3.88 -13.28 -12.82
N LEU A 115 4.60 -12.17 -12.80
CA LEU A 115 5.94 -12.09 -12.21
C LEU A 115 5.88 -12.24 -10.69
N SER A 116 4.97 -11.52 -10.02
CA SER A 116 4.76 -11.60 -8.58
C SER A 116 4.43 -13.02 -8.14
N ARG A 117 3.50 -13.70 -8.83
CA ARG A 117 3.19 -15.12 -8.57
C ARG A 117 4.44 -16.02 -8.61
N ARG A 118 5.28 -15.88 -9.66
CA ARG A 118 6.53 -16.68 -9.81
C ARG A 118 7.58 -16.37 -8.73
N ARG A 119 7.48 -15.19 -8.11
CA ARG A 119 8.41 -14.70 -7.07
C ARG A 119 7.91 -14.98 -5.66
N LEU A 120 6.66 -15.42 -5.50
CA LEU A 120 6.22 -15.99 -4.24
C LEU A 120 6.86 -17.35 -4.01
N ARG A 121 7.17 -17.63 -2.74
CA ARG A 121 7.53 -18.96 -2.28
C ARG A 121 6.28 -19.85 -2.17
N PRO A 122 6.42 -21.19 -2.07
CA PRO A 122 5.27 -22.07 -1.86
C PRO A 122 4.44 -21.63 -0.65
N GLY A 123 3.11 -21.49 -0.81
CA GLY A 123 2.22 -20.98 0.24
C GLY A 123 2.24 -19.46 0.42
N GLY A 124 3.02 -18.74 -0.39
CA GLY A 124 3.13 -17.29 -0.30
C GLY A 124 1.89 -16.55 -0.81
N VAL A 125 1.79 -15.26 -0.45
CA VAL A 125 0.67 -14.41 -0.81
C VAL A 125 1.13 -13.08 -1.42
N LEU A 126 0.47 -12.68 -2.51
CA LEU A 126 0.53 -11.31 -3.04
C LEU A 126 -0.61 -10.52 -2.42
N VAL A 127 -0.34 -9.31 -1.94
CA VAL A 127 -1.36 -8.37 -1.46
C VAL A 127 -1.21 -7.07 -2.21
N VAL A 128 -2.30 -6.63 -2.84
CA VAL A 128 -2.41 -5.34 -3.54
C VAL A 128 -3.64 -4.62 -3.02
N ASP A 129 -3.65 -3.30 -3.06
CA ASP A 129 -4.83 -2.50 -2.74
C ASP A 129 -5.26 -1.61 -3.89
N LEU A 130 -6.53 -1.26 -3.86
CA LEU A 130 -7.18 -0.31 -4.76
C LEU A 130 -8.33 0.37 -4.02
N TYR A 131 -8.68 1.55 -4.49
CA TYR A 131 -9.86 2.27 -4.01
C TYR A 131 -10.89 2.39 -5.13
N GLY A 132 -12.12 2.65 -4.73
CA GLY A 132 -13.22 2.93 -5.62
C GLY A 132 -14.42 3.44 -4.84
N GLY A 133 -15.56 3.54 -5.50
CA GLY A 133 -16.73 4.18 -4.92
C GLY A 133 -17.48 5.00 -5.95
N ALA A 134 -18.61 5.57 -5.55
CA ALA A 134 -19.45 6.38 -6.43
C ALA A 134 -18.73 7.67 -6.89
N GLY A 135 -17.86 8.21 -6.05
CA GLY A 135 -17.05 9.40 -6.29
C GLY A 135 -15.66 9.12 -6.88
N ALA A 136 -15.31 7.87 -7.19
CA ALA A 136 -13.94 7.49 -7.55
C ALA A 136 -13.39 8.14 -8.83
N PHE A 137 -14.24 8.77 -9.65
CA PHE A 137 -13.85 9.56 -10.84
C PHE A 137 -14.21 11.04 -10.71
N GLN A 138 -14.88 11.45 -9.63
CA GLN A 138 -15.35 12.81 -9.45
C GLN A 138 -14.23 13.68 -8.89
N PRO A 139 -13.92 14.83 -9.51
CA PRO A 139 -12.97 15.77 -8.95
C PRO A 139 -13.44 16.27 -7.58
N GLY A 140 -12.50 16.39 -6.63
CA GLY A 140 -12.84 16.80 -5.28
C GLY A 140 -11.65 16.79 -4.32
N ILE A 141 -11.76 17.60 -3.27
CA ILE A 141 -10.75 17.67 -2.21
C ILE A 141 -11.33 17.09 -0.93
N SER A 142 -10.69 16.05 -0.39
CA SER A 142 -10.96 15.56 0.97
C SER A 142 -9.85 16.01 1.92
N THR A 143 -10.21 16.37 3.15
CA THR A 143 -9.24 16.91 4.12
C THR A 143 -9.28 16.18 5.44
N ARG A 144 -8.11 16.02 6.07
CA ARG A 144 -7.96 15.45 7.41
C ARG A 144 -7.05 16.33 8.26
N ARG A 145 -7.40 16.51 9.53
CA ARG A 145 -6.58 17.22 10.52
C ARG A 145 -5.94 16.22 11.47
N LEU A 146 -4.63 16.20 11.52
CA LEU A 146 -3.84 15.29 12.35
C LEU A 146 -2.87 16.05 13.25
N ARG A 147 -2.25 15.32 14.18
CA ARG A 147 -1.16 15.83 15.01
C ARG A 147 0.15 15.12 14.69
N GLY A 148 1.22 15.90 14.54
CA GLY A 148 2.57 15.39 14.42
C GLY A 148 3.15 14.96 15.77
N PRO A 149 4.26 14.21 15.76
CA PRO A 149 4.87 13.63 16.97
C PRO A 149 5.38 14.68 17.96
N SER A 150 5.70 15.91 17.52
CA SER A 150 6.12 17.00 18.39
C SER A 150 4.99 18.01 18.66
N GLY A 151 3.73 17.62 18.40
CA GLY A 151 2.55 18.45 18.61
C GLY A 151 2.24 19.41 17.47
N GLU A 152 2.86 19.25 16.30
CA GLU A 152 2.50 19.99 15.09
C GLU A 152 1.03 19.75 14.72
N ARG A 153 0.33 20.76 14.21
CA ARG A 153 -0.97 20.59 13.56
C ARG A 153 -0.72 20.35 12.08
N ILE A 154 -1.22 19.23 11.56
CA ILE A 154 -1.06 18.84 10.16
C ILE A 154 -2.44 18.88 9.51
N LEU A 155 -2.59 19.63 8.43
CA LEU A 155 -3.70 19.48 7.50
C LEU A 155 -3.19 18.67 6.31
N TYR A 156 -3.81 17.52 6.10
CA TYR A 156 -3.68 16.66 4.93
C TYR A 156 -4.83 16.97 3.97
N GLU A 157 -4.53 17.10 2.68
CA GLU A 157 -5.52 17.28 1.62
C GLU A 157 -5.23 16.24 0.52
N TRP A 158 -6.22 15.41 0.20
CA TRP A 158 -6.25 14.55 -0.97
C TRP A 158 -7.06 15.28 -2.04
N ASP A 159 -6.41 15.62 -3.15
CA ASP A 159 -6.98 16.35 -4.27
C ASP A 159 -7.12 15.40 -5.45
N GLN A 160 -8.36 15.00 -5.76
CA GLN A 160 -8.68 14.31 -7.00
C GLN A 160 -8.97 15.37 -8.05
N GLU A 161 -8.02 15.57 -8.96
CA GLU A 161 -8.02 16.71 -9.88
C GLU A 161 -8.89 16.45 -11.11
N ASP A 162 -8.87 15.20 -11.60
CA ASP A 162 -9.63 14.77 -12.77
C ASP A 162 -9.85 13.24 -12.75
N GLY A 163 -10.87 12.79 -13.48
CA GLY A 163 -11.20 11.38 -13.68
C GLY A 163 -11.93 11.16 -15.00
N ASP A 164 -11.51 10.14 -15.73
CA ASP A 164 -12.09 9.73 -17.01
C ASP A 164 -12.61 8.30 -16.90
N GLU A 165 -13.94 8.15 -16.83
CA GLU A 165 -14.61 6.86 -16.70
C GLU A 165 -14.46 5.98 -17.95
N VAL A 166 -14.17 6.57 -19.12
CA VAL A 166 -14.00 5.82 -20.37
C VAL A 166 -12.67 5.08 -20.38
N THR A 167 -11.60 5.74 -19.93
CA THR A 167 -10.26 5.14 -19.89
C THR A 167 -9.95 4.48 -18.54
N GLY A 168 -10.67 4.87 -17.49
CA GLY A 168 -10.41 4.51 -16.10
C GLY A 168 -9.29 5.33 -15.47
N MET A 169 -8.85 6.42 -16.11
CA MET A 169 -7.71 7.21 -15.66
C MET A 169 -8.12 8.26 -14.62
N VAL A 170 -7.25 8.50 -13.63
CA VAL A 170 -7.42 9.54 -12.61
C VAL A 170 -6.11 10.26 -12.36
N HIS A 171 -6.22 11.56 -12.03
CA HIS A 171 -5.11 12.38 -11.58
C HIS A 171 -5.34 12.82 -10.14
N ASN A 172 -4.41 12.48 -9.25
CA ASN A 172 -4.53 12.80 -7.83
C ASN A 172 -3.26 13.48 -7.31
N ALA A 173 -3.41 14.34 -6.32
CA ALA A 173 -2.32 14.96 -5.61
C ALA A 173 -2.55 14.98 -4.10
N ILE A 174 -1.44 14.92 -3.35
CA ILE A 174 -1.46 15.08 -1.89
C ILE A 174 -0.80 16.40 -1.52
N HIS A 175 -1.45 17.15 -0.63
CA HIS A 175 -0.95 18.41 -0.09
C HIS A 175 -0.87 18.35 1.43
N PHE A 176 0.08 19.10 1.99
CA PHE A 176 0.22 19.24 3.43
C PHE A 176 0.37 20.69 3.85
N ARG A 177 -0.25 21.06 4.96
CA ARG A 177 0.03 22.29 5.70
C ARG A 177 0.37 21.93 7.14
N VAL A 178 1.60 22.20 7.56
CA VAL A 178 2.14 21.85 8.87
C VAL A 178 2.37 23.12 9.67
N THR A 179 1.69 23.27 10.80
CA THR A 179 1.88 24.38 11.75
C THR A 179 2.51 23.86 13.03
N THR A 180 3.73 24.31 13.33
CA THR A 180 4.45 23.98 14.56
C THR A 180 3.75 24.53 15.81
N ARG A 181 4.10 24.02 17.00
CA ARG A 181 3.56 24.53 18.30
C ARG A 181 3.80 26.03 18.49
N GLY A 182 4.92 26.54 17.97
CA GLY A 182 5.26 27.96 17.98
C GLY A 182 4.60 28.79 16.86
N GLY A 183 3.65 28.24 16.11
CA GLY A 183 2.85 28.97 15.11
C GLY A 183 3.46 29.05 13.70
N ARG A 184 4.73 28.69 13.50
CA ARG A 184 5.34 28.66 12.15
C ARG A 184 4.67 27.62 11.27
N THR A 185 4.31 28.01 10.06
CA THR A 185 3.60 27.14 9.09
C THR A 185 4.45 26.87 7.85
N ARG A 186 4.46 25.62 7.39
CA ARG A 186 5.04 25.18 6.11
C ARG A 186 3.98 24.51 5.26
N VAL A 187 3.96 24.81 3.96
CA VAL A 187 3.02 24.23 3.00
C VAL A 187 3.80 23.39 1.98
N PHE A 188 3.27 22.23 1.66
CA PHE A 188 3.74 21.33 0.62
C PHE A 188 2.59 21.16 -0.35
N ARG A 189 2.69 21.80 -1.52
CA ARG A 189 1.71 21.63 -2.60
C ARG A 189 2.17 20.51 -3.51
N ARG A 190 1.25 19.67 -3.99
CA ARG A 190 1.56 18.49 -4.84
C ARG A 190 2.76 17.73 -4.30
N ALA A 191 2.75 17.45 -3.00
CA ALA A 191 3.84 16.75 -2.33
C ALA A 191 4.04 15.35 -2.91
N PHE A 192 2.94 14.73 -3.34
CA PHE A 192 2.89 13.52 -4.15
C PHE A 192 1.85 13.72 -5.25
N GLU A 193 2.08 13.09 -6.39
CA GLU A 193 1.22 13.16 -7.57
C GLU A 193 1.11 11.78 -8.18
N TYR A 194 -0.09 11.45 -8.65
CA TYR A 194 -0.46 10.12 -9.08
C TYR A 194 -1.26 10.17 -10.38
N HIS A 195 -0.80 9.40 -11.35
CA HIS A 195 -1.43 9.22 -12.65
C HIS A 195 -1.75 7.73 -12.76
N TRP A 196 -2.98 7.37 -12.38
CA TRP A 196 -3.37 5.99 -12.19
C TRP A 196 -4.51 5.59 -13.11
N ARG A 197 -4.55 4.30 -13.44
CA ARG A 197 -5.76 3.64 -13.90
C ARG A 197 -6.46 2.96 -12.72
N LEU A 198 -7.71 3.29 -12.48
CA LEU A 198 -8.54 2.57 -11.52
C LEU A 198 -8.96 1.23 -12.12
N TRP A 199 -8.62 0.16 -11.43
CA TRP A 199 -9.08 -1.18 -11.70
C TRP A 199 -10.30 -1.46 -10.83
N SER A 200 -11.27 -2.19 -11.35
CA SER A 200 -12.36 -2.69 -10.52
C SER A 200 -11.94 -3.97 -9.77
N ILE A 201 -12.63 -4.26 -8.66
CA ILE A 201 -12.48 -5.52 -7.93
C ILE A 201 -12.63 -6.75 -8.86
N PRO A 202 -13.68 -6.89 -9.70
CA PRO A 202 -13.81 -8.04 -10.58
C PRO A 202 -12.67 -8.13 -11.62
N GLU A 203 -12.27 -7.03 -12.27
CA GLU A 203 -11.16 -7.06 -13.24
C GLU A 203 -9.86 -7.56 -12.61
N LEU A 204 -9.55 -7.10 -11.39
CA LEU A 204 -8.34 -7.54 -10.70
C LEU A 204 -8.43 -9.00 -10.26
N ARG A 205 -9.60 -9.45 -9.78
CA ARG A 205 -9.81 -10.86 -9.42
C ARG A 205 -9.63 -11.78 -10.62
N ASP A 206 -10.22 -11.42 -11.76
CA ASP A 206 -10.07 -12.18 -13.00
C ASP A 206 -8.62 -12.20 -13.48
N ALA A 207 -7.92 -11.06 -13.42
CA ALA A 207 -6.50 -10.98 -13.79
C ALA A 207 -5.61 -11.82 -12.86
N MET A 208 -5.88 -11.85 -11.56
CA MET A 208 -5.17 -12.71 -10.61
C MET A 208 -5.44 -14.20 -10.88
N ASN A 209 -6.70 -14.58 -11.13
CA ASN A 209 -7.04 -15.95 -11.49
C ASN A 209 -6.34 -16.37 -12.80
N GLU A 210 -6.30 -15.51 -13.81
CA GLU A 210 -5.60 -15.78 -15.09
C GLU A 210 -4.08 -15.86 -14.91
N ALA A 211 -3.48 -15.05 -14.03
CA ALA A 211 -2.07 -15.18 -13.66
C ALA A 211 -1.78 -16.50 -12.91
N GLY A 212 -2.83 -17.16 -12.42
CA GLY A 212 -2.86 -18.49 -11.84
C GLY A 212 -2.67 -18.54 -10.32
N PHE A 213 -3.02 -17.46 -9.62
CA PHE A 213 -3.21 -17.54 -8.17
C PHE A 213 -4.31 -18.58 -7.86
N THR A 214 -4.09 -19.42 -6.84
CA THR A 214 -4.96 -20.56 -6.49
C THR A 214 -6.21 -20.14 -5.71
N SER A 215 -6.14 -19.01 -5.01
CA SER A 215 -7.27 -18.35 -4.36
C SER A 215 -7.10 -16.85 -4.47
N VAL A 216 -8.22 -16.14 -4.65
CA VAL A 216 -8.28 -14.67 -4.66
C VAL A 216 -9.34 -14.19 -3.68
N GLU A 217 -8.90 -13.49 -2.64
CA GLU A 217 -9.72 -13.00 -1.55
C GLU A 217 -9.74 -11.47 -1.53
N VAL A 218 -10.82 -10.87 -1.02
CA VAL A 218 -10.97 -9.42 -0.87
C VAL A 218 -11.18 -9.11 0.60
N HIS A 219 -10.49 -8.11 1.13
CA HIS A 219 -10.63 -7.63 2.49
C HIS A 219 -10.91 -6.12 2.46
N ASP A 220 -11.86 -5.66 3.27
CA ASP A 220 -12.30 -4.25 3.35
C ASP A 220 -11.54 -3.43 4.41
N ARG A 221 -10.63 -4.06 5.15
CA ARG A 221 -9.89 -3.45 6.25
C ARG A 221 -8.57 -4.18 6.54
N LEU A 222 -7.63 -3.46 7.16
CA LEU A 222 -6.33 -3.99 7.60
C LEU A 222 -6.41 -4.88 8.85
N GLY A 223 -7.59 -5.18 9.38
CA GLY A 223 -7.74 -6.03 10.55
C GLY A 223 -9.17 -6.10 11.07
N ASP A 224 -9.52 -7.22 11.68
CA ASP A 224 -10.87 -7.45 12.24
C ASP A 224 -10.80 -7.61 13.77
N ALA A 225 -10.25 -8.73 14.24
CA ALA A 225 -10.14 -9.05 15.67
C ALA A 225 -8.69 -9.37 16.08
N VAL A 226 -8.32 -9.07 17.32
CA VAL A 226 -7.03 -9.47 17.92
C VAL A 226 -7.30 -10.47 19.04
N ASP A 227 -6.63 -11.63 19.01
CA ASP A 227 -6.79 -12.65 20.05
C ASP A 227 -5.97 -12.36 21.32
N SER A 228 -6.10 -13.21 22.33
CA SER A 228 -5.40 -13.07 23.62
C SER A 228 -3.88 -13.11 23.51
N ASP A 229 -3.35 -13.66 22.42
CA ASP A 229 -1.91 -13.75 22.14
C ASP A 229 -1.41 -12.57 21.28
N GLY A 230 -2.28 -11.60 21.01
CA GLY A 230 -1.97 -10.41 20.22
C GLY A 230 -1.93 -10.67 18.71
N ARG A 231 -2.41 -11.83 18.24
CA ARG A 231 -2.45 -12.16 16.81
C ARG A 231 -3.69 -11.56 16.18
N LEU A 232 -3.47 -10.92 15.03
CA LEU A 232 -4.54 -10.36 14.23
C LEU A 232 -5.20 -11.48 13.42
N HIS A 233 -6.53 -11.56 13.48
CA HIS A 233 -7.36 -12.38 12.63
C HIS A 233 -7.98 -11.52 11.54
N VAL A 234 -7.94 -12.02 10.32
CA VAL A 234 -8.51 -11.38 9.14
C VAL A 234 -9.53 -12.31 8.52
N ARG A 235 -10.64 -11.74 8.06
CA ARG A 235 -11.69 -12.46 7.36
C ARG A 235 -11.86 -11.82 5.97
N PRO A 236 -11.94 -12.62 4.90
CA PRO A 236 -12.30 -12.07 3.59
C PRO A 236 -13.78 -11.71 3.54
N MET A 237 -14.14 -10.80 2.65
CA MET A 237 -15.53 -10.41 2.40
C MET A 237 -16.36 -11.62 1.96
N GLY A 238 -17.50 -11.81 2.61
CA GLY A 238 -18.53 -12.78 2.27
C GLY A 238 -19.55 -12.22 1.28
N ALA A 239 -20.47 -13.07 0.82
CA ALA A 239 -21.47 -12.70 -0.19
C ALA A 239 -22.43 -11.59 0.27
N ASP A 240 -22.69 -11.50 1.58
CA ASP A 240 -23.62 -10.54 2.16
C ASP A 240 -22.95 -9.24 2.63
N ASP A 241 -21.61 -9.20 2.66
CA ASP A 241 -20.86 -8.01 3.04
C ASP A 241 -21.03 -6.90 2.00
N ARG A 242 -21.08 -5.65 2.46
CA ARG A 242 -21.22 -4.47 1.62
C ARG A 242 -20.06 -3.54 1.87
N LEU A 243 -19.54 -2.96 0.80
CA LEU A 243 -18.57 -1.87 0.87
C LEU A 243 -19.30 -0.57 1.20
N ASP A 244 -18.57 0.34 1.83
CA ASP A 244 -18.98 1.72 2.01
C ASP A 244 -19.13 2.42 0.64
N GLU A 245 -19.74 3.61 0.62
CA GLU A 245 -19.92 4.38 -0.62
C GLU A 245 -18.59 4.73 -1.31
N GLU A 246 -17.60 5.08 -0.48
CA GLU A 246 -16.18 5.22 -0.85
C GLU A 246 -15.40 4.16 -0.08
N TRP A 247 -14.59 3.38 -0.78
CA TRP A 247 -13.96 2.22 -0.18
C TRP A 247 -12.50 2.06 -0.62
N VAL A 248 -11.74 1.43 0.26
CA VAL A 248 -10.42 0.88 -0.02
C VAL A 248 -10.49 -0.61 0.29
N VAL A 249 -10.01 -1.45 -0.62
CA VAL A 249 -9.93 -2.89 -0.40
C VAL A 249 -8.54 -3.42 -0.68
N TYR A 250 -8.25 -4.54 -0.05
CA TYR A 250 -7.04 -5.33 -0.22
C TYR A 250 -7.42 -6.63 -0.93
N VAL A 251 -6.87 -6.85 -2.12
CA VAL A 251 -7.05 -8.07 -2.89
C VAL A 251 -5.82 -8.94 -2.73
N THR A 252 -6.03 -10.17 -2.31
CA THR A 252 -4.95 -11.12 -1.99
C THR A 252 -4.96 -12.27 -2.99
N GLY A 253 -3.79 -12.69 -3.45
CA GLY A 253 -3.62 -13.83 -4.35
C GLY A 253 -2.67 -14.85 -3.73
N ARG A 254 -3.13 -16.09 -3.53
CA ARG A 254 -2.33 -17.19 -2.95
C ARG A 254 -1.70 -18.09 -4.01
N CYS A 255 -0.54 -18.66 -3.69
CA CYS A 255 0.15 -19.67 -4.52
C CYS A 255 0.06 -21.06 -3.91
#